data_AF-A0A6G3Q326-F1
#
_entry.id   AF-A0A6G3Q326-F1
#
_cell.length_a   1.000
_cell.length_b   1.000
_cell.length_c   1.000
_cell.angle_alpha   90.00
_cell.angle_beta   90.00
_cell.angle_gamma   90.00
#
_symmetry.space_group_name_H-M   'P 1'
#
loop_
_entity.id
_entity.type
_entity.pdbx_description
1 polymer ?
#
loop_
_entity_poly.entity_id
_entity_poly.type
_entity_poly.pdbx_seq_one_letter_code
_entity_poly.pdbx_strand_id
1 'polypeptide(L)'
;MARLQDIVVDSAHPASLARFWAAALDGYAVAPYDEAELARLRALGIDGPEDDPTVLLEPLDGGPRIFLQRVPEPKRVKNRLHLDLSAPDPATELDRLTALGATVFARHDDHVVLLDPEGNEFCVTRDT
;
A
#
# COMPACT_ATOMS: atom_id res chain seq x y z
N MET A 1 23.30 5.15 -14.48
CA MET A 1 23.12 4.26 -13.30
C MET A 1 21.63 4.16 -13.03
N ALA A 2 21.13 2.99 -12.59
CA ALA A 2 19.69 2.79 -12.31
C ALA A 2 19.36 3.14 -10.85
N ARG A 3 18.10 3.51 -10.58
CA ARG A 3 17.54 3.71 -9.22
C ARG A 3 16.23 2.94 -9.10
N LEU A 4 15.89 2.48 -7.90
CA LEU A 4 14.55 1.94 -7.65
C LEU A 4 13.54 3.08 -7.79
N GLN A 5 12.53 2.88 -8.63
CA GLN A 5 11.53 3.91 -8.93
C GLN A 5 10.15 3.51 -8.43
N ASP A 6 9.70 2.29 -8.77
CA ASP A 6 8.35 1.84 -8.51
C ASP A 6 8.36 0.44 -7.89
N ILE A 7 7.51 0.23 -6.90
CA ILE A 7 7.08 -1.08 -6.40
C ILE A 7 5.63 -1.26 -6.84
N VAL A 8 5.31 -2.37 -7.49
CA VAL A 8 3.94 -2.65 -7.95
C VAL A 8 3.39 -3.80 -7.13
N VAL A 9 2.22 -3.58 -6.53
CA VAL A 9 1.50 -4.55 -5.70
C VAL A 9 0.18 -4.85 -6.37
N ASP A 10 -0.08 -6.12 -6.61
CA ASP A 10 -1.35 -6.60 -7.13
C ASP A 10 -2.45 -6.40 -6.08
N SER A 11 -3.62 -5.97 -6.52
CA SER A 11 -4.76 -5.63 -5.67
C SER A 11 -6.08 -6.00 -6.34
N ALA A 12 -7.10 -6.36 -5.55
CA ALA A 12 -8.47 -6.49 -6.03
C ALA A 12 -9.19 -5.13 -6.08
N HIS A 13 -8.92 -4.26 -5.10
CA HIS A 13 -9.55 -2.95 -4.94
C HIS A 13 -8.49 -1.86 -4.68
N PRO A 14 -7.82 -1.36 -5.74
CA PRO A 14 -6.70 -0.42 -5.61
C PRO A 14 -7.00 0.83 -4.78
N ALA A 15 -8.17 1.44 -4.96
CA ALA A 15 -8.52 2.69 -4.27
C ALA A 15 -8.62 2.52 -2.74
N SER A 16 -9.28 1.44 -2.27
CA SER A 16 -9.34 1.15 -0.84
C SER A 16 -7.98 0.77 -0.26
N LEU A 17 -7.20 -0.02 -1.00
CA LEU A 17 -5.89 -0.45 -0.53
C LEU A 17 -4.88 0.71 -0.50
N ALA A 18 -4.95 1.62 -1.47
CA ALA A 18 -4.16 2.85 -1.48
C ALA A 18 -4.51 3.76 -0.29
N ARG A 19 -5.78 3.90 0.08
CA ARG A 19 -6.17 4.66 1.29
C ARG A 19 -5.60 4.06 2.56
N PHE A 20 -5.61 2.73 2.68
CA PHE A 20 -4.96 2.05 3.81
C PHE A 20 -3.47 2.37 3.86
N TRP A 21 -2.74 2.18 2.76
CA TRP A 21 -1.30 2.40 2.72
C TRP A 21 -0.89 3.87 2.89
N ALA A 22 -1.67 4.82 2.36
CA ALA A 22 -1.47 6.26 2.60
C ALA A 22 -1.68 6.64 4.08
N ALA A 23 -2.59 5.96 4.78
CA ALA A 23 -2.79 6.16 6.21
C ALA A 23 -1.74 5.41 7.05
N ALA A 24 -1.24 4.28 6.56
CA ALA A 24 -0.26 3.45 7.25
C ALA A 24 1.15 4.05 7.20
N LEU A 25 1.57 4.59 6.05
CA LEU A 25 2.92 5.08 5.81
C LEU A 25 3.00 6.59 6.01
N ASP A 26 3.78 7.01 7.01
CA ASP A 26 4.15 8.41 7.14
C ASP A 26 4.92 8.87 5.90
N GLY A 27 4.59 10.06 5.40
CA GLY A 27 5.26 10.63 4.23
C GLY A 27 4.82 10.04 2.89
N TYR A 28 3.73 9.26 2.82
CA TYR A 28 3.12 8.84 1.55
C TYR A 28 1.70 9.38 1.41
N ALA A 29 1.30 9.68 0.19
CA ALA A 29 -0.07 10.08 -0.14
C ALA A 29 -0.53 9.44 -1.44
N VAL A 30 -1.84 9.27 -1.60
CA VAL A 30 -2.40 8.93 -2.92
C VAL A 30 -2.14 10.11 -3.85
N ALA A 31 -1.61 9.83 -5.04
CA ALA A 31 -1.37 10.83 -6.08
C ALA A 31 -2.66 11.61 -6.36
N PRO A 32 -2.58 12.94 -6.59
CA PRO A 32 -3.77 13.74 -6.78
C PRO A 32 -4.48 13.40 -8.10
N TYR A 33 -5.80 13.24 -8.00
CA TYR A 33 -6.69 13.19 -9.17
C TYR A 33 -7.04 14.61 -9.61
N ASP A 34 -6.07 15.31 -10.20
CA ASP A 34 -6.30 16.64 -10.77
C ASP A 34 -7.20 16.57 -12.04
N GLU A 35 -7.54 17.73 -12.59
CA GLU A 35 -8.43 17.80 -13.76
C GLU A 35 -7.86 17.04 -14.98
N ALA A 36 -6.54 17.07 -15.17
CA ALA A 36 -5.89 16.40 -16.29
C ALA A 36 -5.92 14.88 -16.11
N GLU A 37 -5.66 14.39 -14.91
CA GLU A 37 -5.73 12.96 -14.61
C GLU A 37 -7.16 12.43 -14.68
N LEU A 38 -8.13 13.15 -14.13
CA LEU A 38 -9.54 12.80 -14.26
C LEU A 38 -10.00 12.80 -15.73
N ALA A 39 -9.51 13.73 -16.55
CA ALA A 39 -9.79 13.74 -17.98
C ALA A 39 -9.15 12.53 -18.70
N ARG A 40 -7.93 12.14 -18.32
CA ARG A 40 -7.26 10.94 -18.82
C ARG A 40 -8.06 9.67 -18.49
N LEU A 41 -8.51 9.52 -17.24
CA LEU A 41 -9.33 8.38 -16.81
C LEU A 41 -10.63 8.29 -17.60
N ARG A 42 -11.37 9.41 -17.73
CA ARG A 42 -12.61 9.44 -18.53
C ARG A 42 -12.39 9.04 -19.99
N ALA A 43 -11.26 9.45 -20.59
CA ALA A 43 -10.92 9.05 -21.96
C ALA A 43 -10.66 7.53 -22.10
N LEU A 44 -10.33 6.86 -21.00
CA LEU A 44 -10.19 5.39 -20.92
C LEU A 44 -11.50 4.69 -20.51
N GLY A 45 -12.60 5.43 -20.34
CA GLY A 45 -13.88 4.88 -19.90
C GLY A 45 -13.92 4.53 -18.41
N ILE A 46 -13.11 5.19 -17.59
CA ILE A 46 -13.09 5.03 -16.14
C ILE A 46 -13.87 6.20 -15.52
N ASP A 47 -14.92 5.88 -14.76
CA ASP A 47 -15.91 6.86 -14.29
C ASP A 47 -15.42 7.69 -13.09
N GLY A 48 -14.43 7.19 -12.35
CA GLY A 48 -13.79 7.95 -11.27
C GLY A 48 -12.66 7.20 -10.57
N PRO A 49 -12.07 7.81 -9.52
CA PRO A 49 -10.94 7.23 -8.79
C PRO A 49 -11.21 5.84 -8.18
N GLU A 50 -12.45 5.54 -7.80
CA GLU A 50 -12.79 4.20 -7.25
C GLU A 50 -12.74 3.09 -8.31
N ASP A 51 -12.87 3.45 -9.59
CA ASP A 51 -12.84 2.50 -10.70
C ASP A 51 -11.46 2.41 -11.38
N ASP A 52 -10.51 3.24 -10.94
CA ASP A 52 -9.14 3.28 -11.43
C ASP A 52 -8.45 1.92 -11.23
N PRO A 53 -8.01 1.24 -12.30
CA PRO A 53 -7.31 -0.02 -12.17
C PRO A 53 -5.89 0.14 -11.62
N THR A 54 -5.35 1.36 -11.50
CA THR A 54 -3.98 1.59 -11.04
C THR A 54 -3.90 2.84 -10.18
N VAL A 55 -3.83 2.67 -8.86
CA VAL A 55 -3.72 3.81 -7.94
C VAL A 55 -2.29 3.97 -7.48
N LEU A 56 -1.78 5.20 -7.55
CA LEU A 56 -0.41 5.54 -7.21
C LEU A 56 -0.33 6.14 -5.80
N LEU A 57 0.59 5.62 -4.99
CA LEU A 57 1.11 6.25 -3.76
C LEU A 57 2.45 6.93 -4.06
N GLU A 58 2.51 8.23 -3.79
CA GLU A 58 3.72 9.02 -3.98
C GLU A 58 4.39 9.31 -2.64
N PRO A 59 5.72 9.16 -2.55
CA PRO A 59 6.47 9.62 -1.40
C PRO A 59 6.58 11.15 -1.42
N LEU A 60 6.26 11.79 -0.29
CA LEU A 60 6.35 13.23 -0.09
C LEU A 60 7.80 13.71 0.04
N ASP A 61 8.66 12.87 0.62
CA ASP A 61 10.07 13.20 0.91
C ASP A 61 11.07 12.29 0.17
N GLY A 62 10.66 11.78 -1.00
CA GLY A 62 11.47 10.90 -1.84
C GLY A 62 11.43 9.42 -1.44
N GLY A 63 11.96 8.55 -2.30
CA GLY A 63 11.81 7.09 -2.18
C GLY A 63 11.14 6.48 -3.41
N PRO A 64 10.90 5.16 -3.41
CA PRO A 64 10.14 4.52 -4.47
C PRO A 64 8.66 4.86 -4.36
N ARG A 65 7.98 4.99 -5.49
CA ARG A 65 6.52 5.03 -5.56
C ARG A 65 5.94 3.63 -5.37
N ILE A 66 4.70 3.55 -4.92
CA ILE A 66 3.97 2.27 -4.82
C ILE A 66 2.74 2.35 -5.74
N PHE A 67 2.63 1.44 -6.69
CA PHE A 67 1.42 1.26 -7.50
C PHE A 67 0.61 0.09 -6.96
N LEU A 68 -0.68 0.33 -6.72
CA LEU A 68 -1.66 -0.71 -6.46
C LEU A 68 -2.36 -1.01 -7.80
N GLN A 69 -2.14 -2.19 -8.34
CA GLN A 69 -2.62 -2.58 -9.67
C GLN A 69 -3.74 -3.60 -9.56
N ARG A 70 -4.89 -3.29 -10.16
CA ARG A 70 -6.03 -4.19 -10.22
C ARG A 70 -5.68 -5.44 -11.01
N VAL A 71 -5.74 -6.59 -10.37
CA VAL A 71 -5.68 -7.90 -11.03
C VAL A 71 -6.98 -8.67 -10.77
N PRO A 72 -7.55 -9.36 -11.78
CA PRO A 72 -8.79 -10.09 -11.60
C PRO A 72 -8.60 -11.41 -10.84
N GLU A 73 -7.37 -11.95 -10.78
CA GLU A 73 -7.07 -13.18 -10.09
C GLU A 73 -6.98 -12.99 -8.58
N PRO A 74 -7.64 -13.83 -7.77
CA PRO A 74 -7.47 -13.79 -6.33
C PRO A 74 -6.06 -14.26 -5.95
N LYS A 75 -5.50 -13.71 -4.87
CA LYS A 75 -4.24 -14.16 -4.28
C LYS A 75 -4.29 -15.65 -3.95
N ARG A 76 -3.32 -16.42 -4.47
CA ARG A 76 -3.25 -17.89 -4.29
C ARG A 76 -2.17 -18.36 -3.34
N VAL A 77 -1.11 -17.59 -3.19
CA VAL A 77 0.07 -17.94 -2.39
C VAL A 77 0.57 -16.69 -1.66
N LYS A 78 1.47 -16.88 -0.70
CA LYS A 78 2.19 -15.78 -0.03
C LYS A 78 2.86 -14.87 -1.06
N ASN A 79 2.81 -13.55 -0.85
CA ASN A 79 3.61 -12.63 -1.64
C ASN A 79 5.10 -12.94 -1.44
N ARG A 80 5.88 -12.81 -2.53
CA ARG A 80 7.35 -13.01 -2.50
C ARG A 80 8.11 -11.72 -2.24
N LEU A 81 7.38 -10.61 -2.18
CA LEU A 81 7.82 -9.30 -1.75
C LEU A 81 6.91 -8.87 -0.61
N HIS A 82 7.48 -8.26 0.41
CA HIS A 82 6.74 -7.59 1.49
C HIS A 82 7.42 -6.26 1.79
N LEU A 83 6.64 -5.33 2.34
CA LEU A 83 7.13 -4.06 2.84
C LEU A 83 7.45 -4.20 4.33
N ASP A 84 8.57 -3.64 4.77
CA ASP A 84 8.95 -3.61 6.18
C ASP A 84 8.82 -2.19 6.69
N LEU A 85 7.95 -2.01 7.67
CA LEU A 85 7.69 -0.76 8.34
C LEU A 85 8.49 -0.74 9.64
N SER A 86 9.03 0.42 9.97
CA SER A 86 9.76 0.63 11.20
C SER A 86 8.98 1.60 12.07
N ALA A 87 8.85 1.29 13.35
CA ALA A 87 8.21 2.17 14.32
C ALA A 87 9.00 2.23 15.64
N PRO A 88 9.02 3.40 16.31
CA PRO A 88 9.67 3.55 17.61
C PRO A 88 8.95 2.75 18.71
N ASP A 89 7.63 2.56 18.57
CA ASP A 89 6.84 1.68 19.43
C ASP A 89 5.97 0.74 18.59
N PRO A 90 6.46 -0.48 18.28
CA PRO A 90 5.70 -1.45 17.53
C PRO A 90 4.37 -1.84 18.18
N ALA A 91 4.24 -1.80 19.51
CA ALA A 91 2.98 -2.21 20.14
C ALA A 91 1.86 -1.22 19.83
N THR A 92 2.12 0.07 20.04
CA THR A 92 1.18 1.15 19.69
C THR A 92 0.89 1.17 18.18
N GLU A 93 1.92 0.93 17.37
CA GLU A 93 1.76 0.95 15.91
C GLU A 93 0.89 -0.22 15.40
N LEU A 94 1.03 -1.41 16.00
CA LEU A 94 0.16 -2.55 15.68
C LEU A 94 -1.32 -2.24 15.98
N ASP A 95 -1.60 -1.58 17.10
CA ASP A 95 -2.98 -1.19 17.46
C ASP A 95 -3.54 -0.20 16.43
N ARG A 96 -2.73 0.79 16.01
CA ARG A 96 -3.11 1.78 14.99
C ARG A 96 -3.37 1.12 13.63
N LEU A 97 -2.45 0.29 13.15
CA LEU A 97 -2.59 -0.41 11.86
C LEU A 97 -3.78 -1.37 11.85
N THR A 98 -4.03 -2.05 12.97
CA THR A 98 -5.22 -2.92 13.11
C THR A 98 -6.51 -2.11 13.06
N ALA A 99 -6.54 -0.92 13.68
CA ALA A 99 -7.68 0.00 13.58
C ALA A 99 -7.91 0.53 12.14
N LEU A 100 -6.87 0.58 11.31
CA LEU A 100 -6.96 0.92 9.88
C LEU A 100 -7.41 -0.26 9.00
N GLY A 101 -7.50 -1.47 9.55
CA GLY A 101 -7.97 -2.68 8.84
C GLY A 101 -6.89 -3.74 8.59
N ALA A 102 -5.66 -3.56 9.09
CA ALA A 102 -4.68 -4.63 9.08
C ALA A 102 -5.06 -5.77 10.04
N THR A 103 -4.50 -6.96 9.84
CA THR A 103 -4.67 -8.10 10.76
C THR A 103 -3.32 -8.67 11.15
N VAL A 104 -3.07 -8.90 12.44
CA VAL A 104 -1.85 -9.58 12.90
C VAL A 104 -1.85 -11.04 12.45
N PHE A 105 -0.81 -11.44 11.71
CA PHE A 105 -0.68 -12.78 11.15
C PHE A 105 0.27 -13.67 11.96
N ALA A 106 1.46 -13.15 12.27
CA ALA A 106 2.49 -13.89 13.00
C ALA A 106 3.36 -12.94 13.83
N ARG A 107 3.83 -13.40 14.98
CA ARG A 107 4.78 -12.68 15.84
C ARG A 107 6.09 -13.45 15.89
N HIS A 108 7.19 -12.74 15.68
CA HIS A 108 8.55 -13.24 15.77
C HIS A 108 9.33 -12.41 16.81
N ASP A 109 10.55 -12.84 17.13
CA ASP A 109 11.36 -12.19 18.17
C ASP A 109 11.74 -10.74 17.81
N ASP A 110 11.92 -10.46 16.52
CA ASP A 110 12.42 -9.19 15.98
C ASP A 110 11.37 -8.39 15.18
N HIS A 111 10.26 -9.01 14.77
CA HIS A 111 9.22 -8.36 13.97
C HIS A 111 7.84 -9.01 14.14
N VAL A 112 6.81 -8.29 13.70
CA VAL A 112 5.44 -8.81 13.61
C VAL A 112 4.98 -8.72 12.16
N VAL A 113 4.50 -9.85 11.62
CA VAL A 113 3.89 -9.91 10.29
C VAL A 113 2.41 -9.57 10.41
N LEU A 114 1.95 -8.64 9.60
CA LEU A 114 0.55 -8.30 9.41
C LEU A 114 0.10 -8.59 7.99
N LEU A 115 -1.21 -8.66 7.82
CA LEU A 115 -1.89 -8.61 6.55
C LEU A 115 -2.54 -7.24 6.37
N ASP A 116 -2.39 -6.64 5.20
CA ASP A 116 -3.22 -5.49 4.80
C ASP A 116 -4.69 -5.93 4.58
N PRO A 117 -5.62 -5.00 4.31
CA PRO A 117 -7.04 -5.34 4.11
C PRO A 117 -7.32 -6.37 3.01
N GLU A 118 -6.39 -6.61 2.09
CA GLU A 118 -6.52 -7.59 1.00
C GLU A 118 -5.74 -8.89 1.26
N GLY A 119 -5.09 -9.03 2.42
CA GLY A 119 -4.36 -10.24 2.77
C GLY A 119 -2.90 -10.25 2.29
N ASN A 120 -2.33 -9.11 1.90
CA ASN A 120 -0.92 -8.99 1.53
C ASN A 120 -0.05 -8.85 2.77
N GLU A 121 1.06 -9.58 2.81
CA GLU A 121 1.96 -9.59 3.94
C GLU A 121 2.86 -8.34 4.00
N PHE A 122 3.01 -7.76 5.20
CA PHE A 122 4.00 -6.74 5.53
C PHE A 122 4.48 -6.90 6.97
N CYS A 123 5.63 -6.34 7.32
CA CYS A 123 6.21 -6.47 8.66
C CYS A 123 6.26 -5.14 9.39
N VAL A 124 6.17 -5.18 10.71
CA VAL A 124 6.52 -4.05 11.59
C VAL A 124 7.69 -4.47 12.46
N THR A 125 8.77 -3.68 12.40
CA THR A 125 9.97 -3.79 13.22
C THR A 125 10.08 -2.59 14.15
N ARG A 126 10.93 -2.71 15.18
CA ARG A 126 11.37 -1.55 15.96
C ARG A 126 12.40 -0.74 15.15
N ASP A 127 12.37 0.58 15.28
CA ASP A 127 13.43 1.46 14.76
C ASP A 127 14.82 0.97 15.17
N THR A 128 15.70 0.91 14.17
CA THR A 128 17.13 0.60 14.34
C THR A 128 17.94 1.83 14.67
#